data_AF-A0A940WD20-F1
#
_entry.id   AF-A0A940WD20-F1
#
_cell.length_a   1.000
_cell.length_b   1.000
_cell.length_c   1.000
_cell.angle_alpha   90.00
_cell.angle_beta   90.00
_cell.angle_gamma   90.00
#
_symmetry.space_group_name_H-M   'P 1'
#
loop_
_entity.id
_entity.type
_entity.pdbx_description
1 polymer ?
#
loop_
_entity_poly.entity_id
_entity_poly.type
_entity_poly.pdbx_seq_one_letter_code
_entity_poly.pdbx_strand_id
1 'polypeptide(L)'
;MGRKARRVPRSREWCYEVVSDIIERNVRSEEEVEEGIGMETTASAGPGKSPRGYWIAVPFAAAWILSVMSWLGICSDGCEETHLYRIFGFPLSPLGVGYFTMCGLAFLTRNRFRFSGFLIPVLLSGALGSEFVLVWIQKYVIGRWCPLCVGIGLSVVTACVLIALERLPGVAARIRGGERNLEMKRLAGKTVLILIVFLAGMGITVVGLKKPDAFAAALPVTSLAFGDTESSSEVYIVTDWFCPACRAAEPEMLKGARKAMLQAK
;
A
#
# COMPACT_ATOMS: atom_id res chain seq x y z
N MET A 1 -42.03 -29.36 -15.45
CA MET A 1 -41.04 -28.68 -14.59
C MET A 1 -40.02 -27.96 -15.47
N GLY A 2 -40.24 -26.66 -15.73
CA GLY A 2 -39.38 -25.85 -16.60
C GLY A 2 -38.22 -25.21 -15.82
N ARG A 3 -36.98 -25.39 -16.30
CA ARG A 3 -35.80 -24.71 -15.75
C ARG A 3 -35.73 -23.28 -16.29
N LYS A 4 -35.89 -22.29 -15.40
CA LYS A 4 -35.63 -20.87 -15.69
C LYS A 4 -34.13 -20.65 -15.88
N ALA A 5 -33.72 -20.26 -17.09
CA ALA A 5 -32.38 -19.73 -17.38
C ALA A 5 -32.20 -18.38 -16.66
N ARG A 6 -31.22 -18.29 -15.77
CA ARG A 6 -30.81 -17.03 -15.12
C ARG A 6 -30.01 -16.20 -16.12
N ARG A 7 -30.55 -15.04 -16.53
CA ARG A 7 -29.80 -14.00 -17.26
C ARG A 7 -28.76 -13.39 -16.32
N VAL A 8 -27.50 -13.44 -16.74
CA VAL A 8 -26.35 -12.79 -16.07
C VAL A 8 -26.41 -11.28 -16.37
N PRO A 9 -26.10 -10.40 -15.40
CA PRO A 9 -26.13 -8.95 -15.61
C PRO A 9 -25.02 -8.46 -16.56
N ARG A 10 -25.43 -7.68 -17.57
CA ARG A 10 -24.67 -7.13 -18.71
C ARG A 10 -23.42 -6.29 -18.35
N SER A 11 -23.24 -5.90 -17.09
CA SER A 11 -22.08 -5.09 -16.67
C SER A 11 -20.79 -5.90 -16.45
N ARG A 12 -20.89 -7.23 -16.28
CA ARG A 12 -19.70 -8.09 -16.21
C ARG A 12 -19.14 -8.41 -17.60
N GLU A 13 -19.98 -8.49 -18.62
CA GLU A 13 -19.55 -8.75 -20.00
C GLU A 13 -18.61 -7.66 -20.51
N TRP A 14 -18.87 -6.39 -20.19
CA TRP A 14 -18.01 -5.28 -20.63
C TRP A 14 -16.59 -5.34 -20.08
N CYS A 15 -16.42 -5.77 -18.81
CA CYS A 15 -15.09 -5.91 -18.22
C CYS A 15 -14.33 -7.10 -18.84
N TYR A 16 -15.03 -8.18 -19.18
CA TYR A 16 -14.43 -9.32 -19.88
C TYR A 16 -14.09 -8.98 -21.34
N GLU A 17 -14.93 -8.23 -22.05
CA GLU A 17 -14.65 -7.78 -23.42
C GLU A 17 -13.44 -6.86 -23.47
N VAL A 18 -13.34 -5.84 -22.61
CA VAL A 18 -12.19 -4.92 -22.60
C VAL A 18 -10.89 -5.67 -22.24
N VAL A 19 -10.93 -6.59 -21.29
CA VAL A 19 -9.75 -7.42 -20.94
C VAL A 19 -9.41 -8.39 -22.07
N SER A 20 -10.41 -8.99 -22.74
CA SER A 20 -10.21 -9.88 -23.88
C SER A 20 -9.60 -9.14 -25.07
N ASP A 21 -10.09 -7.94 -25.39
CA ASP A 21 -9.57 -7.10 -26.48
C ASP A 21 -8.12 -6.66 -26.24
N ILE A 22 -7.76 -6.35 -24.99
CA ILE A 22 -6.38 -6.01 -24.63
C ILE A 22 -5.48 -7.24 -24.74
N ILE A 23 -5.96 -8.42 -24.34
CA ILE A 23 -5.22 -9.68 -24.49
C ILE A 23 -5.03 -10.00 -25.97
N GLU A 24 -6.08 -9.88 -26.78
CA GLU A 24 -6.04 -10.25 -28.20
C GLU A 24 -5.16 -9.30 -29.03
N ARG A 25 -5.16 -7.99 -28.74
CA ARG A 25 -4.21 -7.04 -29.35
C ARG A 25 -2.76 -7.32 -28.96
N ASN A 26 -2.51 -7.70 -27.71
CA ASN A 26 -1.16 -8.05 -27.25
C ASN A 26 -0.68 -9.38 -27.85
N VAL A 27 -1.55 -10.36 -28.04
CA VAL A 27 -1.22 -11.64 -28.70
C VAL A 27 -0.92 -11.43 -30.18
N ARG A 28 -1.71 -10.62 -30.90
CA ARG A 28 -1.46 -10.31 -32.32
C ARG A 28 -0.15 -9.54 -32.51
N SER A 29 0.20 -8.68 -31.57
CA SER A 29 1.52 -8.04 -31.51
C SER A 29 2.68 -9.02 -31.26
N GLU A 30 2.43 -10.21 -30.69
CA GLU A 30 3.46 -11.23 -30.53
C GLU A 30 3.65 -12.06 -31.81
N GLU A 31 2.57 -12.36 -32.55
CA GLU A 31 2.64 -13.09 -33.82
C GLU A 31 3.38 -12.31 -34.92
N GLU A 32 3.17 -10.99 -35.03
CA GLU A 32 3.90 -10.16 -36.01
C GLU A 32 5.40 -9.98 -35.68
N VAL A 33 5.80 -10.25 -34.42
CA VAL A 33 7.21 -10.19 -33.99
C VAL A 33 7.89 -11.56 -34.09
N GLU A 34 7.15 -12.66 -33.95
CA GLU A 34 7.69 -14.03 -34.06
C GLU A 34 7.94 -14.48 -35.51
N GLU A 35 7.24 -13.94 -36.52
CA GLU A 35 7.52 -14.28 -37.93
C GLU A 35 8.91 -13.81 -38.43
N GLY A 36 9.63 -13.00 -37.65
CA GLY A 36 10.96 -12.50 -37.97
C GLY A 36 12.14 -13.24 -37.31
N ILE A 37 11.92 -14.17 -36.37
CA ILE A 37 13.02 -14.74 -35.57
C ILE A 37 12.94 -16.27 -35.57
N GLY A 38 13.70 -16.86 -36.48
CA GLY A 38 13.96 -18.30 -36.52
C GLY A 38 14.54 -18.81 -35.19
N MET A 39 13.78 -19.71 -34.58
CA MET A 39 14.23 -20.97 -33.96
C MET A 39 15.67 -21.02 -33.43
N GLU A 40 15.88 -20.54 -32.20
CA GLU A 40 16.98 -21.01 -31.35
C GLU A 40 16.50 -21.44 -29.96
N THR A 41 16.98 -22.62 -29.60
CA THR A 41 16.69 -23.46 -28.45
C THR A 41 16.94 -22.84 -27.08
N THR A 42 16.03 -23.18 -26.17
CA THR A 42 16.16 -23.27 -24.71
C THR A 42 17.56 -23.06 -24.12
N ALA A 43 17.84 -21.85 -23.65
CA ALA A 43 18.79 -21.62 -22.58
C ALA A 43 18.33 -20.42 -21.76
N SER A 44 18.48 -20.54 -20.44
CA SER A 44 18.26 -19.53 -19.43
C SER A 44 18.87 -18.18 -19.86
N ALA A 45 18.08 -17.33 -20.52
CA ALA A 45 18.51 -15.99 -20.84
C ALA A 45 18.72 -15.25 -19.53
N GLY A 46 19.97 -14.82 -19.30
CA GLY A 46 20.29 -13.68 -18.44
C GLY A 46 19.57 -12.43 -18.95
N PRO A 47 20.04 -11.21 -18.65
CA PRO A 47 19.36 -10.01 -19.10
C PRO A 47 19.66 -9.82 -20.59
N GLY A 48 19.01 -10.61 -21.45
CA GLY A 48 18.60 -10.11 -22.75
C GLY A 48 17.82 -8.84 -22.45
N LYS A 49 18.26 -7.74 -23.06
CA LYS A 49 17.63 -6.43 -23.03
C LYS A 49 16.25 -6.52 -23.71
N SER A 50 15.35 -7.35 -23.18
CA SER A 50 13.98 -7.35 -23.63
C SER A 50 13.39 -6.03 -23.14
N PRO A 51 12.76 -5.23 -24.03
CA PRO A 51 12.21 -3.93 -23.66
C PRO A 51 11.22 -4.03 -22.48
N ARG A 52 10.62 -5.21 -22.27
CA ARG A 52 9.70 -5.53 -21.17
C ARG A 52 10.32 -5.37 -19.77
N GLY A 53 11.63 -5.59 -19.60
CA GLY A 53 12.30 -5.48 -18.31
C GLY A 53 12.33 -4.06 -17.73
N TYR A 54 12.39 -3.04 -18.59
CA TYR A 54 12.44 -1.63 -18.18
C TYR A 54 11.11 -1.14 -17.60
N TRP A 55 9.98 -1.60 -18.14
CA TRP A 55 8.65 -1.19 -17.69
C TRP A 55 8.33 -1.63 -16.27
N ILE A 56 8.89 -2.77 -15.82
CA ILE A 56 8.67 -3.28 -14.46
C ILE A 56 9.45 -2.45 -13.43
N ALA A 57 10.58 -1.84 -13.81
CA ALA A 57 11.38 -1.02 -12.89
C ALA A 57 10.69 0.31 -12.53
N VAL A 58 9.87 0.85 -13.43
CA VAL A 58 9.17 2.14 -13.27
C VAL A 58 8.32 2.20 -11.99
N PRO A 59 7.38 1.26 -11.72
CA PRO A 59 6.58 1.32 -10.50
C PRO A 59 7.40 1.18 -9.22
N PHE A 60 8.50 0.42 -9.22
CA PHE A 60 9.39 0.34 -8.05
C PHE A 60 10.11 1.65 -7.79
N ALA A 61 10.63 2.29 -8.84
CA ALA A 61 11.25 3.61 -8.72
C ALA A 61 10.26 4.66 -8.24
N ALA A 62 9.03 4.66 -8.79
CA ALA A 62 7.96 5.55 -8.34
C ALA A 62 7.60 5.34 -6.87
N ALA A 63 7.37 4.09 -6.44
CA ALA A 63 7.08 3.76 -5.04
C ALA A 63 8.19 4.24 -4.09
N TRP A 64 9.45 4.06 -4.50
CA TRP A 64 10.61 4.48 -3.73
C TRP A 64 10.71 6.00 -3.62
N ILE A 65 10.58 6.72 -4.73
CA ILE A 65 10.61 8.20 -4.74
C ILE A 65 9.47 8.76 -3.89
N LEU A 66 8.25 8.25 -4.03
CA LEU A 66 7.10 8.68 -3.23
C LEU A 66 7.30 8.40 -1.73
N SER A 67 7.94 7.28 -1.39
CA SER A 67 8.29 6.96 0.00
C SER A 67 9.34 7.92 0.55
N VAL A 68 10.33 8.33 -0.25
CA VAL A 68 11.32 9.35 0.13
C VAL A 68 10.67 10.72 0.27
N MET A 69 9.75 11.10 -0.62
CA MET A 69 9.00 12.36 -0.50
C MET A 69 8.13 12.39 0.77
N SER A 70 7.49 11.26 1.09
CA SER A 70 6.75 11.08 2.35
C SER A 70 7.69 11.23 3.56
N TRP A 71 8.90 10.66 3.51
CA TRP A 71 9.89 10.86 4.57
C TRP A 71 10.28 12.33 4.75
N LEU A 72 10.51 13.05 3.64
CA LEU A 72 10.89 14.46 3.67
C LEU A 72 9.78 15.40 4.14
N GLY A 73 8.57 14.88 4.39
CA GLY A 73 7.45 15.67 4.90
C GLY A 73 6.85 16.63 3.88
N ILE A 74 7.04 16.37 2.58
CA ILE A 74 6.41 17.15 1.51
C ILE A 74 4.93 16.73 1.44
N CYS A 75 4.13 17.26 2.38
CA CYS A 75 2.74 16.87 2.59
C CYS A 75 1.79 18.04 2.31
N SER A 76 0.65 17.75 1.69
CA SER A 76 -0.53 18.62 1.70
C SER A 76 -1.39 18.33 2.93
N ASP A 77 -2.39 19.18 3.22
CA ASP A 77 -3.28 19.08 4.40
C ASP A 77 -3.87 17.68 4.64
N GLY A 78 -4.14 16.91 3.57
CA GLY A 78 -4.68 15.55 3.68
C GLY A 78 -3.67 14.49 4.17
N CYS A 79 -2.37 14.78 4.09
CA CYS A 79 -1.33 13.83 4.45
C CYS A 79 -0.81 14.01 5.89
N GLU A 80 -0.90 15.20 6.47
CA GLU A 80 -0.46 15.46 7.85
C GLU A 80 -1.17 14.53 8.86
N GLU A 81 -2.49 14.40 8.76
CA GLU A 81 -3.30 13.52 9.60
C GLU A 81 -2.96 12.04 9.46
N THR A 82 -2.55 11.62 8.26
CA THR A 82 -2.20 10.21 7.99
C THR A 82 -0.81 9.88 8.54
N HIS A 83 0.11 10.86 8.54
CA HIS A 83 1.47 10.72 9.05
C HIS A 83 1.54 10.59 10.58
N LEU A 84 0.48 10.97 11.28
CA LEU A 84 0.38 10.77 12.73
C LEU A 84 0.28 9.28 13.08
N TYR A 85 -0.28 8.44 12.21
CA TYR A 85 -0.43 7.02 12.51
C TYR A 85 0.94 6.35 12.66
N ARG A 86 1.03 5.43 13.62
CA ARG A 86 2.24 4.65 13.88
C ARG A 86 1.93 3.17 13.81
N ILE A 87 2.82 2.40 13.19
CA ILE A 87 2.78 0.94 13.16
C ILE A 87 3.73 0.44 14.26
N PHE A 88 3.18 -0.19 15.31
CA PHE A 88 3.95 -0.63 16.48
C PHE A 88 4.82 0.47 17.12
N GLY A 89 4.37 1.73 17.07
CA GLY A 89 5.11 2.88 17.61
C GLY A 89 6.15 3.50 16.65
N PHE A 90 6.39 2.89 15.49
CA PHE A 90 7.24 3.45 14.44
C PHE A 90 6.43 4.27 13.42
N PRO A 91 6.95 5.40 12.92
CA PRO A 91 6.30 6.14 11.84
C PRO A 91 6.28 5.31 10.55
N LEU A 92 5.25 5.46 9.73
CA LEU A 92 5.08 4.68 8.49
C LEU A 92 6.16 5.01 7.44
N SER A 93 6.58 6.26 7.34
CA SER A 93 7.52 6.73 6.30
C SER A 93 8.83 5.95 6.24
N PRO A 94 9.57 5.72 7.35
CA PRO A 94 10.79 4.92 7.30
C PRO A 94 10.57 3.46 6.92
N LEU A 95 9.44 2.87 7.35
CA LEU A 95 9.11 1.50 7.02
C LEU A 95 8.90 1.35 5.51
N GLY A 96 8.19 2.30 4.88
CA GLY A 96 8.01 2.33 3.43
C GLY A 96 9.35 2.41 2.69
N VAL A 97 10.23 3.35 3.05
CA VAL A 97 11.55 3.50 2.42
C VAL A 97 12.38 2.23 2.56
N GLY A 98 12.47 1.65 3.76
CA GLY A 98 13.18 0.40 4.01
C GLY A 98 12.60 -0.79 3.22
N TYR A 99 11.29 -0.88 3.15
CA TYR A 99 10.62 -1.94 2.42
C TYR A 99 10.82 -1.84 0.90
N PHE A 100 10.64 -0.65 0.30
CA PHE A 100 10.80 -0.46 -1.14
C PHE A 100 12.26 -0.49 -1.59
N THR A 101 13.21 -0.08 -0.76
CA THR A 101 14.64 -0.31 -1.01
C THR A 101 14.94 -1.81 -1.06
N MET A 102 14.42 -2.61 -0.12
CA MET A 102 14.58 -4.06 -0.15
C MET A 102 13.94 -4.69 -1.40
N CYS A 103 12.75 -4.23 -1.79
CA CYS A 103 12.09 -4.68 -3.02
C CYS A 103 12.89 -4.31 -4.27
N GLY A 104 13.42 -3.08 -4.34
CA GLY A 104 14.28 -2.63 -5.43
C GLY A 104 15.56 -3.46 -5.54
N LEU A 105 16.22 -3.75 -4.42
CA LEU A 105 17.39 -4.63 -4.38
C LEU A 105 17.05 -6.07 -4.80
N ALA A 106 15.92 -6.61 -4.34
CA ALA A 106 15.44 -7.92 -4.77
C ALA A 106 15.17 -7.97 -6.28
N PHE A 107 14.66 -6.87 -6.86
CA PHE A 107 14.46 -6.71 -8.29
C PHE A 107 15.79 -6.62 -9.06
N LEU A 108 16.76 -5.81 -8.60
CA LEU A 108 18.07 -5.71 -9.25
C LEU A 108 18.85 -7.03 -9.21
N THR A 109 18.71 -7.77 -8.11
CA THR A 109 19.37 -9.08 -7.92
C THR A 109 18.60 -10.24 -8.55
N ARG A 110 17.46 -9.98 -9.22
CA ARG A 110 16.57 -11.02 -9.80
C ARG A 110 17.26 -11.95 -10.79
N ASN A 111 18.25 -11.42 -11.51
CA ASN A 111 19.00 -12.17 -12.51
C ASN A 111 20.20 -12.92 -11.94
N ARG A 112 20.68 -12.53 -10.76
CA ARG A 112 21.83 -13.16 -10.11
C ARG A 112 21.40 -14.37 -9.27
N PHE A 113 20.26 -14.27 -8.58
CA PHE A 113 19.79 -15.33 -7.69
C PHE A 113 18.49 -15.95 -8.17
N ARG A 114 18.48 -17.29 -8.30
CA ARG A 114 17.31 -18.08 -8.69
C ARG A 114 16.13 -17.92 -7.72
N PHE A 115 16.39 -17.54 -6.46
CA PHE A 115 15.37 -17.35 -5.43
C PHE A 115 14.61 -16.01 -5.57
N SER A 116 15.27 -14.98 -6.10
CA SER A 116 14.69 -13.63 -6.22
C SER A 116 13.45 -13.60 -7.11
N GLY A 117 13.38 -14.48 -8.12
CA GLY A 117 12.20 -14.63 -8.97
C GLY A 117 10.93 -15.05 -8.20
N PHE A 118 11.06 -15.71 -7.04
CA PHE A 118 9.95 -16.04 -6.15
C PHE A 118 9.76 -15.02 -5.01
N LEU A 119 10.85 -14.41 -4.55
CA LEU A 119 10.81 -13.44 -3.46
C LEU A 119 10.01 -12.18 -3.81
N ILE A 120 10.17 -11.65 -5.02
CA ILE A 120 9.50 -10.42 -5.47
C ILE A 120 7.96 -10.48 -5.36
N PRO A 121 7.25 -11.49 -5.92
CA PRO A 121 5.79 -11.56 -5.81
C PRO A 121 5.31 -11.80 -4.38
N VAL A 122 6.12 -12.49 -3.55
CA VAL A 122 5.80 -12.70 -2.14
C VAL A 122 5.88 -11.38 -1.37
N LEU A 123 6.93 -10.59 -1.60
CA LEU A 123 7.04 -9.26 -1.01
C LEU A 123 5.85 -8.41 -1.46
N LEU A 124 5.66 -8.25 -2.77
CA LEU A 124 4.61 -7.41 -3.34
C LEU A 124 3.21 -7.79 -2.86
N SER A 125 2.91 -9.07 -2.63
CA SER A 125 1.60 -9.46 -2.10
C SER A 125 1.40 -8.97 -0.66
N GLY A 126 2.45 -9.00 0.16
CA GLY A 126 2.44 -8.40 1.49
C GLY A 126 2.19 -6.88 1.45
N ALA A 127 2.89 -6.17 0.56
CA ALA A 127 2.68 -4.73 0.36
C ALA A 127 1.26 -4.42 -0.13
N LEU A 128 0.75 -5.21 -1.07
CA LEU A 128 -0.62 -5.06 -1.57
C LEU A 128 -1.65 -5.22 -0.44
N GLY A 129 -1.43 -6.18 0.46
CA GLY A 129 -2.26 -6.39 1.64
C GLY A 129 -2.22 -5.20 2.60
N SER A 130 -1.04 -4.68 2.90
CA SER A 130 -0.91 -3.50 3.78
C SER A 130 -1.54 -2.24 3.17
N GLU A 131 -1.26 -1.96 1.89
CA GLU A 131 -1.80 -0.80 1.19
C GLU A 131 -3.33 -0.85 1.08
N PHE A 132 -3.91 -2.04 0.90
CA PHE A 132 -5.36 -2.21 0.91
C PHE A 132 -5.99 -1.73 2.22
N VAL A 133 -5.39 -2.09 3.36
CA VAL A 133 -5.86 -1.66 4.69
C VAL A 133 -5.63 -0.16 4.89
N LEU A 134 -4.48 0.38 4.46
CA LEU A 134 -4.19 1.80 4.57
C LEU A 134 -5.19 2.66 3.79
N VAL A 135 -5.49 2.29 2.54
CA VAL A 135 -6.50 2.95 1.72
C VAL A 135 -7.90 2.82 2.33
N TRP A 136 -8.23 1.64 2.88
CA TRP A 136 -9.49 1.44 3.60
C TRP A 136 -9.63 2.40 4.78
N ILE A 137 -8.58 2.54 5.60
CA ILE A 137 -8.57 3.43 6.78
C ILE A 137 -8.66 4.90 6.36
N GLN A 138 -7.95 5.30 5.31
CA GLN A 138 -8.05 6.67 4.77
C GLN A 138 -9.49 7.00 4.36
N LYS A 139 -10.16 6.05 3.70
CA LYS A 139 -11.54 6.24 3.23
C LYS A 139 -12.57 6.25 4.37
N TYR A 140 -12.50 5.31 5.31
CA TYR A 140 -13.58 5.10 6.29
C TYR A 140 -13.31 5.69 7.68
N VAL A 141 -12.04 5.89 8.05
CA VAL A 141 -11.68 6.37 9.40
C VAL A 141 -11.25 7.84 9.37
N ILE A 142 -10.34 8.20 8.46
CA ILE A 142 -9.80 9.58 8.39
C ILE A 142 -10.76 10.50 7.61
N GLY A 143 -11.42 9.98 6.58
CA GLY A 143 -12.30 10.77 5.71
C GLY A 143 -11.53 11.76 4.81
N ARG A 144 -10.21 11.61 4.71
CA ARG A 144 -9.31 12.42 3.87
C ARG A 144 -8.41 11.49 3.06
N TRP A 145 -8.07 11.92 1.86
CA TRP A 145 -7.20 11.17 0.95
C TRP A 145 -5.80 11.78 0.95
N CYS A 146 -4.77 10.98 1.26
CA CYS A 146 -3.39 11.40 1.01
C CYS A 146 -2.96 10.97 -0.41
N PRO A 147 -2.62 11.90 -1.31
CA PRO A 147 -2.23 11.57 -2.68
C PRO A 147 -0.94 10.73 -2.75
N LEU A 148 -0.02 10.88 -1.79
CA LEU A 148 1.21 10.08 -1.73
C LEU A 148 0.91 8.60 -1.46
N CYS A 149 0.09 8.29 -0.44
CA CYS A 149 -0.26 6.91 -0.11
C CYS A 149 -1.04 6.24 -1.25
N VAL A 150 -1.98 6.96 -1.87
CA VAL A 150 -2.70 6.46 -3.06
C VAL A 150 -1.73 6.19 -4.21
N GLY A 151 -0.75 7.08 -4.42
CA GLY A 151 0.30 6.88 -5.42
C GLY A 151 1.15 5.64 -5.15
N ILE A 152 1.52 5.40 -3.89
CA ILE A 152 2.25 4.18 -3.49
C ILE A 152 1.38 2.95 -3.74
N GLY A 153 0.12 2.94 -3.27
CA GLY A 153 -0.80 1.84 -3.52
C GLY A 153 -0.98 1.54 -5.01
N LEU A 154 -1.14 2.58 -5.84
CA LEU A 154 -1.24 2.44 -7.29
C LEU A 154 0.04 1.86 -7.91
N SER A 155 1.21 2.29 -7.46
CA SER A 155 2.49 1.77 -7.92
C SER A 155 2.67 0.29 -7.58
N VAL A 156 2.26 -0.14 -6.38
CA VAL A 156 2.29 -1.55 -5.95
C VAL A 156 1.32 -2.40 -6.78
N VAL A 157 0.09 -1.93 -6.97
CA VAL A 157 -0.90 -2.62 -7.84
C VAL A 157 -0.36 -2.77 -9.25
N THR A 158 0.21 -1.70 -9.81
CA THR A 158 0.81 -1.72 -11.16
C THR A 158 1.96 -2.72 -11.25
N ALA A 159 2.85 -2.76 -10.26
CA ALA A 159 3.93 -3.74 -10.19
C ALA A 159 3.40 -5.18 -10.14
N CYS A 160 2.38 -5.45 -9.31
CA CYS A 160 1.71 -6.75 -9.23
C CYS A 160 1.12 -7.19 -10.57
N VAL A 161 0.41 -6.29 -11.27
CA VAL A 161 -0.21 -6.57 -12.56
C VAL A 161 0.85 -6.85 -13.63
N LEU A 162 1.89 -6.02 -13.75
CA LEU A 162 2.95 -6.23 -14.74
C LEU A 162 3.67 -7.56 -14.56
N ILE A 163 3.98 -7.92 -13.31
CA ILE A 163 4.63 -9.20 -12.98
C ILE A 163 3.67 -10.38 -13.22
N ALA A 164 2.37 -10.21 -12.97
CA ALA A 164 1.38 -11.23 -13.30
C ALA A 164 1.33 -11.45 -14.82
N LEU A 165 1.23 -10.38 -15.61
CA LEU A 165 1.22 -10.43 -17.07
C LEU A 165 2.48 -11.09 -17.66
N GLU A 166 3.67 -10.85 -17.09
CA GLU A 166 4.90 -11.52 -17.51
C GLU A 166 4.88 -13.04 -17.23
N ARG A 167 4.21 -13.47 -16.14
CA ARG A 167 4.17 -14.89 -15.75
C ARG A 167 3.04 -15.70 -16.37
N LEU A 168 1.92 -15.05 -16.72
CA LEU A 168 0.75 -15.72 -17.30
C LEU A 168 1.06 -16.55 -18.56
N PRO A 169 1.78 -16.05 -19.58
CA PRO A 169 2.05 -16.83 -20.80
C PRO A 169 2.90 -18.07 -20.52
N GLY A 170 3.92 -17.94 -19.66
CA GLY A 170 4.79 -19.05 -19.26
C GLY A 170 4.09 -20.13 -18.43
N VAL A 171 2.98 -19.79 -17.76
CA VAL A 171 2.11 -20.75 -17.07
C VAL A 171 1.11 -21.38 -18.05
N ALA A 172 0.50 -20.58 -18.92
CA ALA A 172 -0.45 -21.05 -19.93
C ALA A 172 0.19 -22.08 -20.89
N ALA A 173 1.41 -21.83 -21.34
CA ALA A 173 2.17 -22.76 -22.19
C ALA A 173 2.43 -24.11 -21.49
N ARG A 174 2.82 -24.10 -20.21
CA ARG A 174 3.04 -25.33 -19.42
C ARG A 174 1.78 -26.14 -19.18
N ILE A 175 0.65 -25.47 -18.96
CA ILE A 175 -0.65 -26.15 -18.76
C ILE A 175 -1.13 -26.86 -20.03
N ARG A 176 -0.75 -26.35 -21.22
CA ARG A 176 -1.03 -26.99 -22.51
C ARG A 176 -0.12 -28.22 -22.77
N GLY A 177 1.09 -28.24 -22.21
CA GLY A 177 2.10 -29.30 -22.42
C GLY A 177 1.89 -30.65 -21.71
N GLY A 178 0.74 -30.89 -21.05
CA GLY A 178 0.35 -32.24 -20.58
C GLY A 178 0.71 -32.64 -19.15
N GLU A 179 1.64 -31.97 -18.45
CA GLU A 179 2.02 -32.28 -17.06
C GLU A 179 1.12 -31.59 -16.00
N ARG A 180 -0.21 -31.65 -16.17
CA ARG A 180 -1.15 -30.83 -15.39
C ARG A 180 -1.11 -31.07 -13.88
N ASN A 181 -1.02 -32.31 -13.43
CA ASN A 181 -1.25 -32.63 -12.00
C ASN A 181 -0.10 -32.22 -11.07
N LEU A 182 1.16 -32.38 -11.50
CA LEU A 182 2.31 -32.04 -10.66
C LEU A 182 2.55 -30.53 -10.62
N GLU A 183 2.45 -29.88 -11.78
CA GLU A 183 2.64 -28.43 -11.91
C GLU A 183 1.48 -27.64 -11.28
N MET A 184 0.22 -28.12 -11.35
CA MET A 184 -0.88 -27.47 -10.64
C MET A 184 -0.70 -27.52 -9.12
N LYS A 185 -0.21 -28.62 -8.54
CA LYS A 185 0.08 -28.70 -7.10
C LYS A 185 1.17 -27.71 -6.70
N ARG A 186 2.21 -27.58 -7.52
CA ARG A 186 3.31 -26.64 -7.28
C ARG A 186 2.86 -25.19 -7.42
N LEU A 187 2.03 -24.89 -8.41
CA LEU A 187 1.46 -23.55 -8.63
C LEU A 187 0.50 -23.20 -7.49
N ALA A 188 -0.39 -24.12 -7.11
CA ALA A 188 -1.31 -23.94 -6.00
C ALA A 188 -0.56 -23.65 -4.69
N GLY A 189 0.53 -24.36 -4.40
CA GLY A 189 1.37 -24.09 -3.23
C GLY A 189 1.94 -22.66 -3.23
N LYS A 190 2.40 -22.16 -4.38
CA LYS A 190 2.88 -20.77 -4.51
C LYS A 190 1.75 -19.76 -4.31
N THR A 191 0.58 -20.01 -4.90
CA THR A 191 -0.59 -19.12 -4.75
C THR A 191 -1.08 -19.07 -3.31
N VAL A 192 -1.09 -20.21 -2.61
CA VAL A 192 -1.42 -20.29 -1.18
C VAL A 192 -0.45 -19.47 -0.36
N LEU A 193 0.87 -19.57 -0.61
CA LEU A 193 1.85 -18.74 0.09
C LEU A 193 1.62 -17.23 -0.16
N ILE A 194 1.40 -16.84 -1.42
CA ILE A 194 1.12 -15.45 -1.79
C ILE A 194 -0.11 -14.93 -1.04
N LEU A 195 -1.17 -15.73 -0.97
CA LEU A 195 -2.40 -15.41 -0.25
C LEU A 195 -2.16 -15.26 1.26
N ILE A 196 -1.40 -16.18 1.87
CA ILE A 196 -1.04 -16.11 3.30
C ILE A 196 -0.28 -14.81 3.58
N VAL A 197 0.71 -14.46 2.73
CA VAL A 197 1.51 -13.25 2.93
C VAL A 197 0.71 -11.97 2.69
N PHE A 198 -0.25 -11.99 1.76
CA PHE A 198 -1.21 -10.91 1.59
C PHE A 198 -2.07 -10.70 2.85
N LEU A 199 -2.63 -11.78 3.39
CA LEU A 199 -3.42 -11.73 4.63
C LEU A 199 -2.58 -11.33 5.84
N ALA A 200 -1.32 -11.76 5.90
CA ALA A 200 -0.37 -11.33 6.93
C ALA A 200 -0.09 -9.83 6.83
N GLY A 201 0.14 -9.30 5.61
CA GLY A 201 0.30 -7.87 5.37
C GLY A 201 -0.91 -7.07 5.87
N MET A 202 -2.13 -7.52 5.54
CA MET A 202 -3.35 -6.92 6.07
C MET A 202 -3.41 -6.97 7.60
N GLY A 203 -3.20 -8.14 8.19
CA GLY A 203 -3.30 -8.36 9.64
C GLY A 203 -2.28 -7.54 10.44
N ILE A 204 -1.04 -7.48 9.98
CA ILE A 204 0.03 -6.67 10.58
C ILE A 204 -0.36 -5.19 10.57
N THR A 205 -0.91 -4.69 9.48
CA THR A 205 -1.35 -3.29 9.38
C THR A 205 -2.54 -3.01 10.30
N VAL A 206 -3.55 -3.89 10.35
CA VAL A 206 -4.72 -3.70 11.23
C VAL A 206 -4.32 -3.71 12.71
N VAL A 207 -3.47 -4.65 13.14
CA VAL A 207 -3.06 -4.78 14.55
C VAL A 207 -2.03 -3.72 14.94
N GLY A 208 -1.14 -3.37 13.99
CA GLY A 208 -0.04 -2.46 14.24
C GLY A 208 -0.44 -0.99 14.24
N LEU A 209 -1.48 -0.61 13.47
CA LEU A 209 -1.91 0.77 13.36
C LEU A 209 -2.56 1.26 14.65
N LYS A 210 -1.87 2.19 15.30
CA LYS A 210 -2.42 2.99 16.39
C LYS A 210 -2.27 4.46 16.03
N LYS A 211 -3.34 5.23 16.20
CA LYS A 211 -3.22 6.68 16.25
C LYS A 211 -2.57 6.99 17.60
N PRO A 212 -1.37 7.58 17.66
CA PRO A 212 -0.91 8.15 18.91
C PRO A 212 -1.92 9.24 19.26
N ASP A 213 -2.53 9.12 20.43
CA ASP A 213 -3.35 10.20 20.95
C ASP A 213 -2.45 11.44 21.00
N ALA A 214 -2.72 12.43 20.15
CA ALA A 214 -1.93 13.66 20.10
C ALA A 214 -1.86 14.35 21.49
N PHE A 215 -2.80 14.03 22.37
CA PHE A 215 -2.84 14.44 23.77
C PHE A 215 -1.92 13.64 24.71
N ALA A 216 -1.60 12.38 24.42
CA ALA A 216 -0.77 11.54 25.31
C ALA A 216 0.72 11.55 24.95
N ALA A 217 1.08 11.86 23.69
CA ALA A 217 2.48 11.86 23.25
C ALA A 217 3.21 13.20 23.45
N ALA A 218 2.48 14.30 23.68
CA ALA A 218 3.04 15.63 23.89
C ALA A 218 3.02 16.11 25.36
N LEU A 219 2.37 15.37 26.26
CA LEU A 219 2.26 15.72 27.67
C LEU A 219 2.71 14.55 28.54
N PRO A 220 3.76 14.69 29.38
CA PRO A 220 4.03 13.68 30.38
C PRO A 220 2.77 13.50 31.24
N VAL A 221 2.39 12.27 31.53
CA VAL A 221 1.19 11.90 32.30
C VAL A 221 1.17 12.54 33.70
N THR A 222 2.30 13.09 34.15
CA THR A 222 2.43 13.92 35.36
C THR A 222 1.97 15.38 35.18
N SER A 223 1.65 15.81 33.97
CA SER A 223 1.16 17.16 33.62
C SER A 223 -0.27 17.18 33.05
N LEU A 224 -0.89 16.01 32.87
CA LEU A 224 -2.33 15.83 32.64
C LEU A 224 -3.14 15.89 33.95
N ALA A 225 -2.62 16.58 34.97
CA ALA A 225 -3.44 17.08 36.07
C ALA A 225 -4.29 18.25 35.53
N PHE A 226 -5.27 17.92 34.69
CA PHE A 226 -6.44 18.77 34.50
C PHE A 226 -7.15 18.84 35.84
N GLY A 227 -7.02 19.97 36.52
CA GLY A 227 -7.78 20.27 37.72
C GLY A 227 -7.35 19.47 38.94
N ASP A 228 -7.50 20.11 40.09
CA ASP A 228 -7.55 19.40 41.35
C ASP A 228 -8.78 18.49 41.32
N THR A 229 -8.63 17.18 41.57
CA THR A 229 -9.74 16.21 41.59
C THR A 229 -10.80 16.53 42.65
N GLU A 230 -10.53 17.51 43.52
CA GLU A 230 -11.49 18.04 44.50
C GLU A 230 -12.34 19.22 43.99
N SER A 231 -12.10 19.74 42.78
CA SER A 231 -12.85 20.90 42.28
C SER A 231 -14.13 20.49 41.56
N SER A 232 -15.26 21.11 41.91
CA SER A 232 -16.59 20.85 41.34
C SER A 232 -16.81 21.40 39.93
N SER A 233 -15.78 22.02 39.33
CA SER A 233 -15.89 22.79 38.08
C SER A 233 -14.62 22.67 37.23
N GLU A 234 -14.76 22.24 35.98
CA GLU A 234 -13.69 22.20 34.98
C GLU A 234 -13.91 23.27 33.90
N VAL A 235 -12.86 24.01 33.54
CA VAL A 235 -12.90 25.03 32.48
C VAL A 235 -11.98 24.61 31.34
N TYR A 236 -12.57 24.40 30.16
CA TYR A 236 -11.84 24.06 28.94
C TYR A 236 -11.60 25.32 28.10
N ILE A 237 -10.33 25.64 27.84
CA ILE A 237 -9.94 26.72 26.93
C ILE A 237 -9.45 26.08 25.64
N VAL A 238 -10.11 26.41 24.53
CA VAL A 238 -9.72 25.97 23.19
C VAL A 238 -9.25 27.19 22.41
N THR A 239 -7.95 27.23 22.09
CA THR A 239 -7.34 28.28 21.27
C THR A 239 -6.75 27.68 20.00
N ASP A 240 -6.80 28.45 18.92
CA ASP A 240 -6.12 28.08 17.67
C ASP A 240 -4.62 28.38 17.78
N TRP A 241 -3.79 27.34 17.62
CA TRP A 241 -2.34 27.42 17.73
C TRP A 241 -1.69 28.31 16.66
N PHE A 242 -2.34 28.44 15.49
CA PHE A 242 -1.84 29.25 14.37
C PHE A 242 -2.16 30.73 14.50
N CYS A 243 -3.04 31.12 15.44
CA CYS A 243 -3.43 32.52 15.58
C CYS A 243 -2.48 33.27 16.54
N PRO A 244 -1.66 34.22 16.06
CA PRO A 244 -0.74 34.97 16.91
C PRO A 244 -1.47 35.86 17.94
N ALA A 245 -2.69 36.32 17.61
CA ALA A 245 -3.53 37.05 18.57
C ALA A 245 -4.06 36.14 19.69
N CYS A 246 -4.43 34.89 19.39
CA CYS A 246 -4.84 33.93 20.40
C CYS A 246 -3.67 33.56 21.33
N ARG A 247 -2.47 33.36 20.78
CA ARG A 247 -1.26 33.09 21.58
C ARG A 247 -0.88 34.26 22.49
N ALA A 248 -1.09 35.50 22.03
CA ALA A 248 -0.88 36.69 22.86
C ALA A 248 -1.93 36.84 23.98
N ALA A 249 -3.17 36.38 23.75
CA ALA A 249 -4.27 36.45 24.71
C ALA A 249 -4.29 35.29 25.73
N GLU A 250 -3.71 34.15 25.38
CA GLU A 250 -3.63 32.94 26.19
C GLU A 250 -3.17 33.17 27.65
N PRO A 251 -2.10 33.94 27.95
CA PRO A 251 -1.68 34.15 29.34
C PRO A 251 -2.72 34.90 30.18
N GLU A 252 -3.50 35.81 29.59
CA GLU A 252 -4.56 36.54 30.30
C GLU A 252 -5.80 35.65 30.51
N MET A 253 -6.12 34.81 29.52
CA MET A 253 -7.20 33.82 29.64
C MET A 253 -6.93 32.81 30.75
N LEU A 254 -5.68 32.31 30.86
CA LEU A 254 -5.29 31.39 31.93
C LEU A 254 -5.35 32.04 33.32
N LYS A 255 -4.95 33.32 33.45
CA LYS A 255 -5.10 34.08 34.70
C LYS A 255 -6.57 34.25 35.08
N GLY A 256 -7.43 34.58 34.11
CA GLY A 256 -8.86 34.73 34.31
C GLY A 256 -9.53 33.42 34.74
N ALA A 257 -9.21 32.31 34.06
CA ALA A 257 -9.71 30.99 34.41
C ALA A 257 -9.28 30.57 35.82
N ARG A 258 -8.03 30.80 36.20
CA ARG A 258 -7.55 30.54 37.57
C ARG A 258 -8.34 31.33 38.62
N LYS A 259 -8.65 32.60 38.35
CA LYS A 259 -9.44 33.44 39.25
C LYS A 259 -10.88 32.94 39.38
N ALA A 260 -11.51 32.53 38.28
CA ALA A 260 -12.83 31.94 38.28
C ALA A 260 -12.87 30.61 39.06
N MET A 261 -11.85 29.75 38.90
CA MET A 261 -11.74 28.51 39.67
C MET A 261 -11.55 28.75 41.18
N LEU A 262 -10.80 29.79 41.57
CA LEU A 262 -10.65 30.17 42.98
C LEU A 262 -11.93 30.75 43.59
N GLN A 263 -12.82 31.33 42.78
CA GLN A 263 -14.12 31.85 43.22
C GLN A 263 -15.22 30.78 43.28
N ALA A 264 -15.01 29.64 42.62
CA ALA A 264 -15.94 28.52 42.59
C ALA A 264 -15.69 27.49 43.71
N LYS A 265 -14.68 27.70 44.56
CA LYS A 265 -14.40 26.92 45.77
C LYS A 265 -15.06 27.58 46.98
#